data_AF-A0AA85JUB8-F1
#
_entry.id   AF-A0AA85JUB8-F1
#
_cell.length_a   1.000
_cell.length_b   1.000
_cell.length_c   1.000
_cell.angle_alpha   90.00
_cell.angle_beta   90.00
_cell.angle_gamma   90.00
#
_symmetry.space_group_name_H-M   'P 1'
#
loop_
_entity.id
_entity.type
_entity.pdbx_description
1 polymer ?
#
loop_
_entity_poly.entity_id
_entity_poly.type
_entity_poly.pdbx_seq_one_letter_code
_entity_poly.pdbx_strand_id
1 'polypeptide(L)'
;MLNTPKESQAQASLESRLSKLDEVERKISLIMQHSGNALEELSKDKPVVKQVESYTHNFRTIVKEVETEMNANISYLSQISAGLPYEGSTYEDTTNFRRSIDRLVSAKRHLDSCL
;
A
#
# COMPACT_ATOMS: atom_id res chain seq x y z
N MET A 1 22.14 -15.11 -10.39
CA MET A 1 20.99 -14.30 -9.93
C MET A 1 20.53 -14.89 -8.59
N LEU A 2 21.17 -14.49 -7.49
CA LEU A 2 20.79 -14.95 -6.15
C LEU A 2 19.67 -14.03 -5.66
N ASN A 3 18.43 -14.51 -5.68
CA ASN A 3 17.29 -13.83 -5.08
C ASN A 3 17.57 -13.73 -3.56
N THR A 4 17.88 -12.53 -3.07
CA THR A 4 18.18 -12.36 -1.65
C THR A 4 16.87 -12.32 -0.86
N PRO A 5 16.80 -12.88 0.36
CA PRO A 5 15.57 -12.98 1.14
C PRO A 5 14.87 -11.62 1.38
N LYS A 6 15.60 -10.50 1.32
CA LYS A 6 15.06 -9.14 1.45
C LYS A 6 14.30 -8.64 0.21
N GLU A 7 14.74 -8.98 -1.02
CA GLU A 7 14.02 -8.62 -2.26
C GLU A 7 12.66 -9.33 -2.32
N SER A 8 12.62 -10.60 -1.89
CA SER A 8 11.39 -11.37 -1.76
C SER A 8 10.43 -10.79 -0.71
N GLN A 9 10.96 -10.15 0.35
CA GLN A 9 10.17 -9.54 1.41
C GLN A 9 9.59 -8.17 0.99
N ALA A 10 10.33 -7.38 0.21
CA ALA A 10 9.85 -6.14 -0.40
C ALA A 10 8.80 -6.41 -1.50
N GLN A 11 8.98 -7.47 -2.30
CA GLN A 11 7.98 -7.91 -3.27
C GLN A 11 6.70 -8.43 -2.60
N ALA A 12 6.82 -9.19 -1.51
CA ALA A 12 5.66 -9.62 -0.72
C ALA A 12 4.90 -8.43 -0.09
N SER A 13 5.61 -7.35 0.30
CA SER A 13 5.02 -6.09 0.78
C SER A 13 4.24 -5.38 -0.33
N LEU A 14 4.81 -5.30 -1.54
CA LEU A 14 4.15 -4.70 -2.71
C LEU A 14 2.90 -5.49 -3.13
N GLU A 15 3.01 -6.81 -3.22
CA GLU A 15 1.89 -7.68 -3.59
C GLU A 15 0.75 -7.58 -2.55
N SER A 16 1.08 -7.52 -1.26
CA SER A 16 0.10 -7.27 -0.20
C SER A 16 -0.58 -5.91 -0.34
N ARG A 17 0.14 -4.86 -0.75
CA ARG A 17 -0.43 -3.52 -0.97
C ARG A 17 -1.34 -3.46 -2.20
N LEU A 18 -0.95 -4.11 -3.29
CA LEU A 18 -1.79 -4.23 -4.49
C LEU A 18 -3.07 -4.98 -4.17
N SER A 19 -2.99 -6.11 -3.46
CA SER A 19 -4.16 -6.86 -3.02
C SER A 19 -5.11 -6.04 -2.14
N LYS A 20 -4.58 -5.16 -1.28
CA LYS A 20 -5.41 -4.22 -0.51
C LYS A 20 -6.11 -3.19 -1.38
N LEU A 21 -5.48 -2.72 -2.47
CA LEU A 21 -6.12 -1.81 -3.42
C LEU A 21 -7.22 -2.51 -4.21
N ASP A 22 -7.02 -3.77 -4.61
CA ASP A 22 -8.07 -4.59 -5.25
C ASP A 22 -9.28 -4.75 -4.31
N GLU A 23 -9.03 -4.95 -3.01
CA GLU A 23 -10.09 -5.02 -2.00
C GLU A 23 -10.81 -3.68 -1.81
N VAL A 24 -10.10 -2.55 -1.88
CA VAL A 24 -10.71 -1.21 -1.91
C VAL A 24 -11.64 -1.05 -3.10
N GLU A 25 -11.23 -1.47 -4.31
CA GLU A 25 -12.06 -1.41 -5.51
C GLU A 25 -13.33 -2.27 -5.38
N ARG A 26 -13.18 -3.47 -4.80
CA ARG A 26 -14.32 -4.35 -4.48
C ARG A 26 -15.28 -3.69 -3.49
N LYS A 27 -14.76 -3.03 -2.45
CA LYS A 27 -15.56 -2.28 -1.47
C LYS A 27 -16.28 -1.08 -2.10
N ILE A 28 -15.67 -0.38 -3.05
CA ILE A 28 -16.34 0.70 -3.80
C ILE A 28 -17.56 0.16 -4.56
N SER A 29 -17.45 -1.01 -5.16
CA SER A 29 -18.60 -1.67 -5.81
C SER A 29 -19.71 -1.98 -4.80
N LEU A 30 -19.37 -2.43 -3.59
CA LEU A 30 -20.34 -2.66 -2.50
C LEU A 30 -21.01 -1.36 -2.01
N ILE A 31 -20.27 -0.24 -1.96
CA ILE A 31 -20.83 1.08 -1.63
C ILE A 31 -21.92 1.43 -2.63
N MET A 32 -21.65 1.28 -3.93
CA MET A 32 -22.65 1.53 -4.98
C MET A 32 -23.86 0.62 -4.83
N GLN A 33 -23.64 -0.67 -4.54
CA GLN A 33 -24.72 -1.63 -4.34
C GLN A 33 -25.61 -1.27 -3.15
N HIS A 34 -25.04 -0.95 -1.98
CA HIS A 34 -25.83 -0.58 -0.81
C HIS A 34 -26.59 0.74 -1.01
N SER A 35 -25.99 1.71 -1.69
CA SER A 35 -26.67 2.94 -2.08
C SER A 35 -27.84 2.67 -3.03
N GLY A 36 -27.62 1.84 -4.06
CA GLY A 36 -28.65 1.42 -5.01
C GLY A 36 -29.83 0.74 -4.31
N ASN A 37 -29.55 -0.23 -3.44
CA ASN A 37 -30.59 -0.95 -2.68
C ASN A 37 -31.39 -0.02 -1.75
N ALA A 38 -30.73 0.97 -1.12
CA ALA A 38 -31.41 1.96 -0.30
C ALA A 38 -32.37 2.83 -1.13
N LEU A 39 -31.92 3.29 -2.29
CA LEU A 39 -32.74 4.10 -3.21
C LEU A 39 -33.88 3.29 -3.82
N GLU A 40 -33.63 2.04 -4.21
CA GLU A 40 -34.65 1.12 -4.72
C GLU A 40 -35.74 0.87 -3.67
N GLU A 41 -35.36 0.61 -2.41
CA GLU A 41 -36.32 0.43 -1.33
C GLU A 41 -37.16 1.69 -1.07
N LEU A 42 -36.53 2.87 -1.10
CA LEU A 42 -37.20 4.16 -0.96
C LEU A 42 -38.15 4.47 -2.12
N SER A 43 -37.92 3.89 -3.31
CA SER A 43 -38.77 4.10 -4.49
C SER A 43 -40.10 3.31 -4.45
N LYS A 44 -40.27 2.37 -3.52
CA LYS A 44 -41.47 1.54 -3.40
C LYS A 44 -42.65 2.36 -2.86
N ASP A 45 -43.88 1.96 -3.23
CA ASP A 45 -45.11 2.58 -2.71
C ASP A 45 -45.21 2.52 -1.17
N LYS A 46 -44.64 1.47 -0.58
CA LYS A 46 -44.55 1.27 0.88
C LYS A 46 -43.12 0.86 1.27
N PRO A 47 -42.21 1.82 1.49
CA PRO A 47 -40.84 1.53 1.87
C PRO A 47 -40.74 0.85 3.23
N VAL A 48 -39.85 -0.14 3.36
CA VAL A 48 -39.52 -0.77 4.64
C VAL A 48 -38.38 -0.01 5.30
N VAL A 49 -38.71 0.86 6.24
CA VAL A 49 -37.74 1.74 6.95
C VAL A 49 -36.53 0.97 7.49
N LYS A 50 -36.75 -0.19 8.12
CA LYS A 50 -35.65 -1.02 8.66
C LYS A 50 -34.66 -1.49 7.59
N GLN A 51 -35.11 -1.76 6.36
CA GLN A 51 -34.22 -2.15 5.27
C GLN A 51 -33.42 -0.95 4.78
N VAL A 52 -34.05 0.20 4.62
CA VAL A 52 -33.37 1.46 4.26
C VAL A 52 -32.29 1.80 5.27
N GLU A 53 -32.61 1.72 6.57
CA GLU A 53 -31.65 1.94 7.65
C GLU A 53 -30.47 0.96 7.59
N SER A 54 -30.75 -0.33 7.32
CA SER A 54 -29.70 -1.35 7.18
C SER A 54 -28.79 -1.07 5.98
N TYR A 55 -29.35 -0.78 4.79
CA TYR A 55 -28.56 -0.46 3.61
C TYR A 55 -27.73 0.81 3.80
N THR A 56 -28.32 1.85 4.40
CA THR A 56 -27.62 3.11 4.68
C THR A 56 -26.53 2.94 5.73
N HIS A 57 -26.75 2.09 6.73
CA HIS A 57 -25.73 1.73 7.72
C HIS A 57 -24.54 1.02 7.08
N ASN A 58 -24.80 -0.01 6.26
CA ASN A 58 -23.75 -0.76 5.57
C ASN A 58 -22.98 0.12 4.58
N PHE A 59 -23.69 0.96 3.81
CA PHE A 59 -23.08 1.98 2.96
C PHE A 59 -22.08 2.84 3.76
N ARG A 60 -22.51 3.39 4.89
CA ARG A 60 -21.66 4.25 5.71
C ARG A 60 -20.46 3.52 6.31
N THR A 61 -20.64 2.27 6.72
CA THR A 61 -19.56 1.45 7.28
C THR A 61 -18.49 1.19 6.24
N ILE A 62 -18.87 0.75 5.04
CA ILE A 62 -17.89 0.44 3.99
C ILE A 62 -17.19 1.71 3.49
N VAL A 63 -17.89 2.85 3.40
CA VAL A 63 -17.26 4.14 3.08
C VAL A 63 -16.12 4.46 4.05
N LYS A 64 -16.35 4.30 5.36
CA LYS A 64 -15.31 4.55 6.37
C LYS A 64 -14.11 3.61 6.25
N GLU A 65 -14.35 2.35 5.92
CA GLU A 65 -13.29 1.37 5.70
C GLU A 65 -12.42 1.76 4.50
N VAL A 66 -13.06 2.12 3.37
CA VAL A 66 -12.37 2.60 2.16
C VAL A 66 -11.57 3.87 2.46
N GLU A 67 -12.15 4.85 3.15
CA GLU A 67 -11.43 6.07 3.55
C GLU A 67 -10.21 5.77 4.41
N THR A 68 -10.33 4.85 5.36
CA THR A 68 -9.22 4.46 6.24
C THR A 68 -8.09 3.80 5.45
N GLU A 69 -8.42 2.86 4.56
CA GLU A 69 -7.44 2.15 3.72
C GLU A 69 -6.77 3.09 2.70
N MET A 70 -7.53 3.98 2.05
CA MET A 70 -6.97 4.98 1.15
C MET A 70 -6.04 5.95 1.88
N ASN A 71 -6.42 6.44 3.06
CA ASN A 71 -5.58 7.34 3.86
C ASN A 71 -4.26 6.66 4.29
N ALA A 72 -4.29 5.37 4.62
CA ALA A 72 -3.08 4.61 4.92
C ALA A 72 -2.16 4.53 3.70
N ASN A 73 -2.71 4.27 2.50
CA ASN A 73 -1.94 4.23 1.25
C ASN A 73 -1.37 5.61 0.87
N ILE A 74 -2.15 6.69 1.01
CA ILE A 74 -1.67 8.07 0.78
C ILE A 74 -0.54 8.42 1.74
N SER A 75 -0.70 8.09 3.03
CA SER A 75 0.33 8.34 4.05
C SER A 75 1.63 7.61 3.73
N TYR A 76 1.53 6.36 3.27
CA TYR A 76 2.68 5.59 2.83
C TYR A 76 3.37 6.20 1.60
N LEU A 77 2.61 6.53 0.54
CA LEU A 77 3.19 7.14 -0.66
C LEU A 77 3.85 8.48 -0.34
N SER A 78 3.27 9.26 0.57
CA SER A 78 3.85 10.51 1.05
C SER A 78 5.20 10.29 1.74
N GLN A 79 5.32 9.28 2.61
CA GLN A 79 6.58 8.94 3.30
C GLN A 79 7.69 8.53 2.32
N ILE A 80 7.38 7.69 1.34
CA ILE A 80 8.38 7.26 0.35
C ILE A 80 8.76 8.40 -0.59
N SER A 81 7.78 9.19 -1.02
CA SER A 81 8.03 10.34 -1.92
C SER A 81 8.86 11.43 -1.25
N ALA A 82 8.78 11.55 0.08
CA ALA A 82 9.62 12.43 0.88
C ALA A 82 11.06 11.92 1.07
N GLY A 83 11.40 10.73 0.55
CA GLY A 83 12.73 10.13 0.68
C GLY A 83 13.07 9.67 2.10
N LEU A 84 12.07 9.55 2.98
CA LEU A 84 12.26 9.00 4.32
C LEU A 84 12.53 7.49 4.22
N PRO A 85 13.46 6.94 5.01
CA PRO A 85 13.80 5.53 4.95
C PRO A 85 12.65 4.74 5.57
N TYR A 86 11.72 4.27 4.74
CA TYR A 86 10.71 3.33 5.17
C TYR A 86 10.68 2.14 4.23
N GLU A 87 10.83 0.96 4.83
CA GLU A 87 11.19 -0.33 4.22
C GLU A 87 12.57 -0.27 3.57
N GLY A 88 13.57 -0.83 4.27
CA GLY A 88 14.99 -0.86 3.90
C GLY A 88 15.20 -0.89 2.40
N SER A 89 15.50 0.28 1.85
CA SER A 89 15.46 0.45 0.41
C SER A 89 16.62 -0.31 -0.19
N THR A 90 16.36 -1.05 -1.27
CA THR A 90 17.42 -1.54 -2.16
C THR A 90 18.39 -0.42 -2.52
N TYR A 91 17.94 0.84 -2.53
CA TYR A 91 18.79 2.02 -2.67
C TYR A 91 19.81 2.20 -1.52
N GLU A 92 19.40 2.06 -0.26
CA GLU A 92 20.33 2.11 0.88
C GLU A 92 21.32 0.93 0.85
N ASP A 93 20.83 -0.28 0.59
CA ASP A 93 21.67 -1.48 0.51
C ASP A 93 22.66 -1.40 -0.67
N THR A 94 22.23 -0.94 -1.86
CA THR A 94 23.12 -0.72 -3.02
C THR A 94 24.09 0.44 -2.81
N THR A 95 23.66 1.51 -2.12
CA THR A 95 24.55 2.64 -1.79
C THR A 95 25.60 2.21 -0.75
N ASN A 96 25.21 1.46 0.28
CA ASN A 96 26.11 0.90 1.28
C ASN A 96 27.07 -0.12 0.68
N PHE A 97 26.59 -0.96 -0.25
CA PHE A 97 27.44 -1.88 -1.01
C PHE A 97 28.43 -1.13 -1.89
N ARG A 98 27.98 -0.12 -2.65
CA ARG A 98 28.85 0.71 -3.49
C ARG A 98 29.92 1.44 -2.67
N ARG A 99 29.52 2.04 -1.53
CA ARG A 99 30.45 2.65 -0.56
C ARG A 99 31.47 1.65 -0.02
N SER A 100 31.05 0.40 0.23
CA SER A 100 31.95 -0.66 0.67
C SER A 100 32.96 -1.06 -0.43
N ILE A 101 32.53 -1.13 -1.69
CA ILE A 101 33.44 -1.32 -2.84
C ILE A 101 34.41 -0.16 -2.97
N ASP A 102 33.95 1.09 -2.87
CA ASP A 102 34.82 2.27 -2.97
C ASP A 102 35.92 2.25 -1.90
N ARG A 103 35.57 1.85 -0.67
CA ARG A 103 36.53 1.65 0.43
C ARG A 103 37.55 0.55 0.11
N LEU A 104 37.11 -0.58 -0.45
CA LEU A 104 37.99 -1.69 -0.83
C LEU A 104 38.96 -1.28 -1.94
N VAL A 105 38.47 -0.60 -2.98
CA VAL A 105 39.30 -0.09 -4.09
C VAL A 105 40.32 0.91 -3.58
N SER A 106 39.92 1.80 -2.66
CA SER A 106 40.84 2.76 -2.03
C SER A 106 41.95 2.04 -1.24
N ALA A 107 41.60 1.05 -0.42
CA ALA A 107 42.56 0.24 0.34
C ALA A 107 43.52 -0.52 -0.57
N LYS A 108 43.02 -1.11 -1.67
CA LYS A 108 43.85 -1.79 -2.67
C LYS A 108 44.86 -0.83 -3.31
N ARG A 109 44.41 0.34 -3.78
CA ARG A 109 45.30 1.35 -4.37
C ARG A 109 46.38 1.80 -3.40
N HIS A 110 46.03 1.92 -2.12
CA HIS A 110 47.00 2.27 -1.08
C HIS A 110 48.06 1.18 -0.91
N LEU A 111 47.68 -0.10 -0.90
CA LEU A 111 48.62 -1.23 -0.84
C LEU A 111 49.52 -1.29 -2.08
N ASP A 112 48.94 -1.13 -3.28
CA ASP A 112 49.67 -1.12 -4.55
C ASP A 112 50.68 0.05 -4.62
N SER A 113 50.46 1.14 -3.87
CA SER A 113 51.40 2.26 -3.79
C SER A 113 52.54 2.08 -2.77
N CYS A 114 52.43 1.08 -1.89
CA CYS A 114 53.44 0.78 -0.86
C CYS A 114 54.39 -0.36 -1.24
N LEU A 115 54.13 -1.05 -2.37
CA LEU A 115 54.97 -2.09 -2.97
C LEU A 115 55.73 -1.53 -4.17
#